data_AF-A0A968WPL0-F1
#
_entry.id   AF-A0A968WPL0-F1
#
_cell.length_a   1.000
_cell.length_b   1.000
_cell.length_c   1.000
_cell.angle_alpha   90.00
_cell.angle_beta   90.00
_cell.angle_gamma   90.00
#
_symmetry.space_group_name_H-M   'P 1'
#
loop_
_entity.id
_entity.type
_entity.pdbx_description
1 polymer ?
#
loop_
_entity_poly.entity_id
_entity_poly.type
_entity_poly.pdbx_seq_one_letter_code
_entity_poly.pdbx_strand_id
1 'polypeptide(L)'
;MQTRPISWSPRLAAGGAVKSLVSVWKIMPSPQGGADIEYAVDFTMNSRSMQFLLSGMFDLAVRKVMGAFEERARMLYGPPPAAA
;
A
#
# COMPACT_ATOMS: atom_id res chain seq x y z
N MET A 1 -26.84 8.89 -14.27
CA MET A 1 -25.58 8.31 -13.74
C MET A 1 -25.70 8.25 -12.24
N GLN A 2 -25.92 7.06 -11.67
CA GLN A 2 -26.27 6.87 -10.27
C GLN A 2 -25.02 6.34 -9.53
N THR A 3 -24.32 7.21 -8.81
CA THR A 3 -23.16 6.86 -7.99
C THR A 3 -23.64 6.10 -6.76
N ARG A 4 -23.56 4.77 -6.79
CA ARG A 4 -23.93 3.95 -5.63
C ARG A 4 -22.91 4.22 -4.50
N PRO A 5 -23.36 4.62 -3.29
CA PRO A 5 -22.46 4.76 -2.16
C PRO A 5 -21.89 3.39 -1.82
N ILE A 6 -20.56 3.32 -1.66
CA ILE A 6 -19.86 2.10 -1.29
C ILE A 6 -20.35 1.72 0.12
N SER A 7 -21.20 0.69 0.25
CA SER A 7 -21.63 0.21 1.56
C SER A 7 -20.50 -0.62 2.18
N TRP A 8 -19.57 0.06 2.84
CA TRP A 8 -18.59 -0.61 3.70
C TRP A 8 -19.34 -1.24 4.88
N SER A 9 -19.57 -2.55 4.82
CA SER A 9 -20.12 -3.32 5.93
C SER A 9 -18.97 -3.61 6.90
N PRO A 10 -18.99 -3.12 8.15
CA PRO A 10 -17.92 -3.37 9.11
C PRO A 10 -18.11 -4.78 9.66
N ARG A 11 -17.65 -5.78 8.92
CA ARG A 11 -17.52 -7.15 9.43
C ARG A 11 -16.07 -7.60 9.37
N LEU A 12 -15.15 -6.73 9.79
CA LEU A 12 -13.76 -7.12 10.02
C LEU A 12 -13.63 -7.51 11.49
N ALA A 13 -13.64 -8.83 11.65
CA ALA A 13 -13.36 -9.68 12.80
C ALA A 13 -12.77 -9.05 14.07
N ALA A 14 -13.35 -9.46 15.19
CA ALA A 14 -12.75 -9.45 16.51
C ALA A 14 -11.31 -10.02 16.50
N GLY A 15 -10.37 -9.32 17.13
CA GLY A 15 -9.04 -9.86 17.50
C GLY A 15 -7.98 -9.90 16.40
N GLY A 16 -7.82 -8.82 15.63
CA GLY A 16 -6.82 -8.74 14.55
C GLY A 16 -5.38 -9.07 14.99
N ALA A 17 -4.63 -9.78 14.13
CA ALA A 17 -3.22 -10.12 14.36
C ALA A 17 -2.31 -8.88 14.53
N VAL A 18 -2.71 -7.78 13.90
CA VAL A 18 -2.04 -6.48 13.91
C VAL A 18 -2.64 -5.63 15.03
N LYS A 19 -1.80 -5.15 15.94
CA LYS A 19 -2.15 -4.24 17.02
C LYS A 19 -2.20 -2.79 16.55
N SER A 20 -1.23 -2.38 15.75
CA SER A 20 -1.13 -1.03 15.18
C SER A 20 -0.55 -1.12 13.78
N LEU A 21 -1.06 -0.28 12.88
CA LEU A 21 -0.54 -0.10 11.53
C LEU A 21 -0.64 1.38 11.18
N VAL A 22 0.48 2.04 10.97
CA VAL A 22 0.56 3.42 10.51
C VAL A 22 1.19 3.40 9.14
N SER A 23 0.45 3.88 8.14
CA SER A 23 0.89 3.95 6.75
C SER A 23 1.04 5.41 6.36
N VAL A 24 2.24 5.81 5.95
CA VAL A 24 2.56 7.16 5.48
C VAL A 24 2.94 7.08 4.01
N TRP A 25 2.28 7.91 3.21
CA TRP A 25 2.53 8.04 1.78
C TRP A 25 2.89 9.48 1.49
N LYS A 26 3.98 9.69 0.75
CA LYS A 26 4.28 10.97 0.13
C LYS A 26 4.44 10.76 -1.36
N ILE A 27 3.72 11.56 -2.12
CA ILE A 27 3.76 11.54 -3.58
C ILE A 27 4.24 12.92 -4.00
N MET A 28 5.38 12.96 -4.66
CA MET A 28 6.04 14.21 -5.06
C MET A 28 6.20 14.23 -6.58
N PRO A 29 6.00 15.37 -7.25
CA PRO A 29 6.26 15.47 -8.68
C PRO A 29 7.76 15.29 -8.95
N SER A 30 8.10 14.46 -9.93
CA SER A 30 9.49 14.27 -10.36
C SER A 30 9.87 15.29 -11.45
N PRO A 31 11.09 15.86 -11.43
CA PRO A 31 11.55 16.81 -12.45
C PRO A 31 11.56 16.25 -13.88
N GLN A 32 11.69 14.93 -14.05
CA GLN A 32 11.69 14.28 -15.37
C GLN A 32 10.30 13.86 -15.85
N GLY A 33 9.24 14.27 -15.14
CA GLY A 33 7.87 13.77 -15.34
C GLY A 33 7.58 12.54 -14.48
N GLY A 34 6.30 12.26 -14.27
CA GLY A 34 5.87 11.24 -13.31
C GLY A 34 5.86 11.73 -11.86
N ALA A 35 5.87 10.80 -10.91
CA ALA A 35 5.86 11.10 -9.49
C ALA A 35 6.74 10.12 -8.71
N ASP A 36 7.52 10.65 -7.76
CA ASP A 36 8.26 9.88 -6.78
C ASP A 36 7.35 9.53 -5.61
N ILE A 37 7.37 8.25 -5.20
CA ILE A 37 6.53 7.74 -4.12
C ILE A 37 7.42 7.28 -2.97
N GLU A 38 7.34 8.00 -1.86
CA GLU A 38 7.92 7.59 -0.59
C GLU A 38 6.83 6.87 0.22
N TYR A 39 7.06 5.59 0.51
CA TYR A 39 6.18 4.77 1.32
C TYR A 39 6.88 4.35 2.61
N ALA A 40 6.28 4.69 3.75
CA ALA A 40 6.72 4.24 5.05
C ALA A 40 5.55 3.58 5.78
N VAL A 41 5.82 2.47 6.45
CA VAL A 41 4.82 1.77 7.24
C VAL A 41 5.45 1.29 8.54
N ASP A 42 4.75 1.58 9.64
CA ASP A 42 5.07 1.09 10.97
C ASP A 42 3.95 0.14 11.39
N PHE A 43 4.30 -1.05 11.87
CA PHE A 43 3.33 -2.02 12.34
C PHE A 43 3.80 -2.69 13.62
N THR A 44 2.84 -2.94 14.50
CA THR A 44 3.03 -3.73 15.72
C THR A 44 2.08 -4.90 15.69
N MET A 45 2.60 -6.11 15.87
CA MET A 45 1.82 -7.33 15.99
C MET A 45 1.50 -7.64 17.45
N ASN A 46 0.41 -8.40 17.68
CA ASN A 46 0.07 -8.90 19.01
C ASN A 46 1.03 -10.00 19.52
N SER A 47 1.74 -10.68 18.61
CA SER A 47 2.72 -11.74 18.95
C SER A 47 4.13 -11.36 18.51
N ARG A 48 5.12 -11.52 19.40
CA ARG A 48 6.54 -11.25 19.12
C ARG A 48 7.15 -12.19 18.07
N SER A 49 6.75 -13.46 18.05
CA SER A 49 7.25 -14.41 17.05
C SER A 49 6.74 -14.05 15.65
N MET A 50 5.46 -13.69 15.54
CA MET A 50 4.86 -13.22 14.30
C MET A 50 5.44 -11.87 13.86
N GLN A 51 5.71 -10.97 14.81
CA GLN A 51 6.41 -9.71 14.54
C GLN A 51 7.77 -9.99 13.88
N PHE A 52 8.59 -10.88 14.47
CA PHE A 52 9.92 -11.19 13.95
C PHE A 52 9.88 -11.80 12.53
N LEU A 53 8.98 -12.77 12.31
CA LEU A 53 8.80 -13.38 10.98
C LEU A 53 8.37 -12.35 9.94
N LEU A 54 7.41 -11.48 10.29
CA LEU A 54 6.90 -10.46 9.38
C LEU A 54 7.96 -9.38 9.10
N SER A 55 8.71 -8.97 10.11
CA SER A 55 9.87 -8.08 9.96
C SER A 55 10.91 -8.66 9.01
N GLY A 56 11.14 -9.98 9.02
CA GLY A 56 12.07 -10.65 8.10
C GLY A 56 11.64 -10.63 6.63
N MET A 57 10.33 -10.56 6.34
CA MET A 57 9.78 -10.50 4.98
C MET A 57 9.24 -9.12 4.60
N PHE A 58 9.54 -8.09 5.40
CA PHE A 58 8.98 -6.76 5.25
C PHE A 58 9.28 -6.13 3.88
N ASP A 59 10.54 -6.22 3.42
CA ASP A 59 10.95 -5.71 2.10
C ASP A 59 10.11 -6.30 0.96
N LEU A 60 9.85 -7.62 1.01
CA LEU A 60 8.99 -8.29 0.04
C LEU A 60 7.54 -7.78 0.10
N ALA A 61 7.02 -7.54 1.30
CA ALA A 61 5.67 -7.01 1.48
C ALA A 61 5.55 -5.59 0.91
N VAL A 62 6.51 -4.71 1.20
CA VAL A 62 6.56 -3.35 0.64
C VAL A 62 6.62 -3.38 -0.88
N ARG A 63 7.50 -4.20 -1.47
CA ARG A 63 7.60 -4.35 -2.93
C ARG A 63 6.28 -4.80 -3.56
N LYS A 64 5.57 -5.73 -2.91
CA LYS A 64 4.25 -6.18 -3.38
C LYS A 64 3.22 -5.06 -3.35
N VAL A 65 3.22 -4.24 -2.29
CA VAL A 65 2.30 -3.08 -2.18
C VAL A 65 2.60 -2.06 -3.28
N MET A 66 3.87 -1.71 -3.48
CA MET A 66 4.27 -0.77 -4.54
C MET A 66 3.96 -1.31 -5.94
N GLY A 67 4.25 -2.59 -6.21
CA GLY A 67 3.92 -3.22 -7.49
C GLY A 67 2.41 -3.27 -7.75
N ALA A 68 1.59 -3.55 -6.74
CA ALA A 68 0.13 -3.51 -6.86
C ALA A 68 -0.37 -2.08 -7.12
N PHE A 69 0.27 -1.06 -6.52
CA PHE A 69 -0.02 0.34 -6.78
C PHE A 69 0.29 0.71 -8.24
N GLU A 70 1.47 0.38 -8.73
CA GLU A 70 1.89 0.65 -10.12
C GLU A 70 0.99 -0.08 -11.13
N GLU A 71 0.64 -1.34 -10.86
CA GLU A 71 -0.27 -2.11 -11.71
C GLU A 71 -1.64 -1.42 -11.79
N ARG A 72 -2.17 -0.98 -10.65
CA ARG A 72 -3.43 -0.25 -10.61
C ARG A 72 -3.34 1.08 -11.35
N ALA A 73 -2.23 1.80 -11.22
CA ALA A 73 -1.98 3.03 -11.96
C ALA A 73 -1.99 2.77 -13.47
N ARG A 74 -1.35 1.69 -13.92
CA ARG A 74 -1.35 1.30 -15.35
C ARG A 74 -2.74 0.98 -15.88
N MET A 75 -3.56 0.30 -15.08
CA MET A 75 -4.95 0.02 -15.44
C MET A 75 -5.82 1.29 -15.55
N LEU A 76 -5.53 2.32 -14.74
CA LEU A 76 -6.32 3.56 -14.70
C LEU A 76 -5.84 4.61 -15.70
N TYR A 77 -4.53 4.75 -15.84
CA TYR A 77 -3.89 5.85 -16.57
C TYR A 77 -3.18 5.38 -17.86
N GLY A 78 -3.09 4.07 -18.08
CA GLY A 78 -2.35 3.50 -19.20
C GLY A 78 -0.86 3.31 -18.91
N PRO A 79 -0.10 2.74 -19.86
CA PRO A 79 1.35 2.57 -19.74
C PRO A 79 2.05 3.94 -19.66
N PRO A 80 3.17 4.03 -18.92
CA PRO A 80 3.95 5.26 -18.89
C PRO A 80 4.43 5.60 -20.30
N PRO A 81 4.53 6.91 -20.64
CA PRO A 81 5.12 7.32 -21.91
C PRO A 81 6.54 6.72 -22.03
N ALA A 82 6.89 6.25 -23.22
CA ALA A 82 8.23 5.72 -23.48
C ALA A 82 9.25 6.79 -23.10
N ALA A 83 10.17 6.45 -22.20
CA ALA A 83 11.26 7.34 -21.79
C ALA A 83 12.04 7.74 -23.05
N ALA A 84 12.13 9.04 -23.32
CA ALA A 84 12.92 9.62 -24.39
C ALA A 84 14.41 9.68 -24.02
#